data_AF-A0A4Q9B9H6-F1
#
_entry.id   AF-A0A4Q9B9H6-F1
#
_cell.length_a   1.000
_cell.length_b   1.000
_cell.length_c   1.000
_cell.angle_alpha   90.00
_cell.angle_beta   90.00
_cell.angle_gamma   90.00
#
_symmetry.space_group_name_H-M   'P 1'
#
loop_
_entity.id
_entity.type
_entity.pdbx_description
1 polymer ?
#
loop_
_entity_poly.entity_id
_entity_poly.type
_entity_poly.pdbx_seq_one_letter_code
_entity_poly.pdbx_strand_id
1 'polypeptide(L)'
;MKGKGVNFWVQIALFNLVVVAMLGVMLRYKIAFSFPVIHQKHLLHGHSHFAFSAWVSQMIMTLLAFSLQERNQGKEPFVYKNLLGWNTLAAFFMLFAFVYQGYGPFSIFFSTLSTAINFLFCFRVWSFMRRSLSSTVGDYYIKASIIFNVLSSLGTIFLAYLMSNKINNPEKYLASVYYYLHFQYNGYFIFSCLGLFTYFLDQIGVKIAHSRRVFWLFSVSLPFAYLLSIMWAKLPFFVYIILVIAAIIQFITWFYWLFQVKKNQHKILQEVSGLVLFLWILAALAASLKFSLQLLSIIPSLSEYAFGFRPVVIAYLHLVLLGVISLFVLGYALWKKYIYFNRFLVAAVGLFIAGILFNELILMLQGMSFLNLVQIPYSNKILFGVAILMFLGTLGIWLSQKMKQNLI
;
A
#
# COMPACT_ATOMS: atom_id res chain seq x y z
N MET A 1 30.71 -4.70 5.00
CA MET A 1 29.72 -5.25 4.04
C MET A 1 29.91 -4.58 2.68
N LYS A 2 30.42 -5.30 1.68
CA LYS A 2 30.43 -4.83 0.27
C LYS A 2 29.00 -4.40 -0.08
N GLY A 3 28.82 -3.16 -0.55
CA GLY A 3 27.49 -2.62 -0.85
C GLY A 3 26.78 -3.52 -1.87
N LYS A 4 25.67 -4.14 -1.47
CA LYS A 4 24.81 -4.85 -2.42
C LYS A 4 24.35 -3.81 -3.44
N GLY A 5 24.63 -4.03 -4.72
CA GLY A 5 24.23 -3.10 -5.77
C GLY A 5 22.72 -3.03 -5.98
N VAL A 6 22.26 -2.27 -6.98
CA VAL A 6 20.81 -2.19 -7.22
C VAL A 6 20.25 -3.58 -7.42
N ASN A 7 19.23 -3.90 -6.62
CA ASN A 7 18.58 -5.19 -6.70
C ASN A 7 17.67 -5.22 -7.94
N PHE A 8 17.88 -6.19 -8.83
CA PHE A 8 17.09 -6.34 -10.06
C PHE A 8 15.58 -6.33 -9.81
N TRP A 9 15.11 -7.03 -8.77
CA TRP A 9 13.68 -7.09 -8.45
C TRP A 9 13.14 -5.77 -7.89
N VAL A 10 13.97 -5.01 -7.18
CA VAL A 10 13.63 -3.64 -6.78
C VAL A 10 13.56 -2.73 -8.00
N GLN A 11 14.45 -2.87 -9.00
CA GLN A 11 14.33 -2.11 -10.26
C GLN A 11 13.04 -2.43 -11.01
N ILE A 12 12.64 -3.70 -11.07
CA ILE A 12 11.35 -4.11 -11.65
C ILE A 12 10.19 -3.44 -10.89
N ALA A 13 10.18 -3.51 -9.57
CA ALA A 13 9.14 -2.85 -8.79
C ALA A 13 9.12 -1.32 -9.04
N LEU A 14 10.28 -0.66 -9.03
CA LEU A 14 10.37 0.79 -9.34
C LEU A 14 9.85 1.11 -10.75
N PHE A 15 10.11 0.26 -11.74
CA PHE A 15 9.53 0.41 -13.08
C PHE A 15 8.00 0.25 -13.05
N ASN A 16 7.48 -0.71 -12.29
CA ASN A 16 6.04 -0.87 -12.12
C ASN A 16 5.40 0.37 -11.49
N LEU A 17 6.07 1.08 -10.56
CA LEU A 17 5.59 2.38 -10.07
C LEU A 17 5.49 3.43 -11.19
N VAL A 18 6.45 3.48 -12.11
CA VAL A 18 6.40 4.38 -13.28
C VAL A 18 5.16 4.09 -14.13
N VAL A 19 4.87 2.81 -14.39
CA VAL A 19 3.68 2.39 -15.13
C VAL A 19 2.39 2.77 -14.39
N VAL A 20 2.34 2.58 -13.06
CA VAL A 20 1.21 3.02 -12.23
C VAL A 20 0.97 4.52 -12.38
N ALA A 21 2.03 5.34 -12.25
CA ALA A 21 1.94 6.78 -12.36
C ALA A 21 1.52 7.22 -13.77
N MET A 22 2.04 6.57 -14.82
CA MET A 22 1.63 6.81 -16.22
C MET A 22 0.14 6.54 -16.41
N LEU A 23 -0.38 5.43 -15.91
CA LEU A 23 -1.82 5.13 -15.95
C LEU A 23 -2.63 6.16 -15.15
N GLY A 24 -2.10 6.65 -14.03
CA GLY A 24 -2.68 7.74 -13.25
C GLY A 24 -2.77 9.06 -14.05
N VAL A 25 -1.73 9.40 -14.80
CA VAL A 25 -1.73 10.54 -15.73
C VAL A 25 -2.83 10.37 -16.78
N MET A 26 -2.94 9.20 -17.40
CA MET A 26 -3.99 8.92 -18.39
C MET A 26 -5.40 9.04 -17.79
N LEU A 27 -5.61 8.55 -16.57
CA LEU A 27 -6.88 8.67 -15.86
C LEU A 27 -7.24 10.13 -15.58
N ARG A 28 -6.29 10.95 -15.13
CA ARG A 28 -6.51 12.38 -14.87
C ARG A 28 -6.71 13.16 -16.17
N TYR A 29 -5.97 12.82 -17.22
CA TYR A 29 -6.16 13.39 -18.55
C TYR A 29 -7.60 13.19 -19.03
N LYS A 30 -8.12 11.96 -18.97
CA LYS A 30 -9.50 11.64 -19.37
C LYS A 30 -10.59 12.33 -18.55
N ILE A 31 -10.29 12.75 -17.33
CA ILE A 31 -11.21 13.53 -16.49
C ILE A 31 -11.17 15.02 -16.87
N ALA A 32 -10.00 15.52 -17.23
CA ALA A 32 -9.79 16.92 -17.58
C ALA A 32 -10.09 17.25 -19.07
N PHE A 33 -9.95 16.25 -19.95
CA PHE A 33 -10.02 16.38 -21.41
C PHE A 33 -10.72 15.17 -22.03
N SER A 34 -11.27 15.33 -23.24
CA SER A 34 -11.92 14.24 -23.97
C SER A 34 -10.88 13.29 -24.58
N PHE A 35 -11.04 11.99 -24.33
CA PHE A 35 -10.27 10.93 -25.00
C PHE A 35 -11.11 9.66 -25.08
N PRO A 36 -11.87 9.45 -26.18
CA PRO A 36 -12.89 8.42 -26.25
C PRO A 36 -12.35 6.99 -26.50
N VAL A 37 -11.07 6.84 -26.86
CA VAL A 37 -10.49 5.55 -27.31
C VAL A 37 -10.51 4.46 -26.23
N ILE A 38 -10.23 4.82 -24.97
CA ILE A 38 -10.15 3.86 -23.86
C ILE A 38 -11.32 4.08 -22.90
N HIS A 39 -12.00 3.03 -22.45
CA HIS A 39 -13.07 3.18 -21.48
C HIS A 39 -12.53 3.55 -20.07
N GLN A 40 -13.06 4.62 -19.45
CA GLN A 40 -12.53 5.14 -18.17
C GLN A 40 -12.53 4.10 -17.05
N LYS A 41 -13.62 3.32 -16.94
CA LYS A 41 -13.75 2.29 -15.91
C LYS A 41 -12.76 1.15 -16.11
N HIS A 42 -12.47 0.78 -17.37
CA HIS A 42 -11.53 -0.28 -17.72
C HIS A 42 -10.09 0.13 -17.36
N LEU A 43 -9.72 1.36 -17.72
CA LEU A 43 -8.44 1.93 -17.35
C LEU A 43 -8.29 2.03 -15.82
N LEU A 44 -9.36 2.41 -15.11
CA LEU A 44 -9.36 2.47 -13.65
C LEU A 44 -9.10 1.10 -13.02
N HIS A 45 -9.77 0.05 -13.51
CA HIS A 45 -9.52 -1.32 -13.05
C HIS A 45 -8.07 -1.77 -13.34
N GLY A 46 -7.59 -1.54 -14.57
CA GLY A 46 -6.19 -1.83 -14.92
C GLY A 46 -5.20 -1.12 -13.98
N HIS A 47 -5.39 0.18 -13.75
CA HIS A 47 -4.57 0.97 -12.84
C HIS A 47 -4.58 0.44 -11.40
N SER A 48 -5.76 0.21 -10.81
CA SER A 48 -5.86 -0.24 -9.42
C SER A 48 -5.28 -1.63 -9.23
N HIS A 49 -5.60 -2.58 -10.12
CA HIS A 49 -5.08 -3.94 -10.05
C HIS A 49 -3.55 -3.97 -10.21
N PHE A 50 -3.00 -3.18 -11.14
CA PHE A 50 -1.56 -3.09 -11.36
C PHE A 50 -0.84 -2.39 -10.18
N ALA A 51 -1.43 -1.34 -9.60
CA ALA A 51 -0.89 -0.68 -8.41
C ALA A 51 -0.78 -1.63 -7.21
N PHE A 52 -1.80 -2.46 -6.97
CA PHE A 52 -1.82 -3.40 -5.86
C PHE A 52 -0.89 -4.60 -6.08
N SER A 53 -0.90 -5.21 -7.27
CA SER A 53 -0.17 -6.45 -7.56
C SER A 53 1.28 -6.22 -8.02
N ALA A 54 1.48 -5.34 -9.01
CA ALA A 54 2.77 -5.14 -9.68
C ALA A 54 3.65 -4.11 -8.96
N TRP A 55 3.06 -3.11 -8.31
CA TRP A 55 3.83 -2.14 -7.53
C TRP A 55 3.95 -2.57 -6.07
N VAL A 56 2.86 -2.44 -5.29
CA VAL A 56 2.93 -2.59 -3.83
C VAL A 56 3.27 -4.02 -3.42
N SER A 57 2.51 -5.01 -3.88
CA SER A 57 2.78 -6.42 -3.54
C SER A 57 4.14 -6.85 -4.03
N GLN A 58 4.52 -6.54 -5.28
CA GLN A 58 5.84 -6.89 -5.82
C GLN A 58 6.98 -6.32 -4.96
N MET A 59 6.91 -5.05 -4.56
CA MET A 59 7.94 -4.43 -3.71
C MET A 59 7.97 -5.09 -2.32
N ILE A 60 6.81 -5.31 -1.69
CA ILE A 60 6.71 -5.98 -0.39
C ILE A 60 7.26 -7.41 -0.45
N MET A 61 6.85 -8.21 -1.45
CA MET A 61 7.34 -9.57 -1.68
C MET A 61 8.87 -9.57 -1.84
N THR A 62 9.39 -8.63 -2.64
CA THR A 62 10.83 -8.45 -2.85
C THR A 62 11.55 -8.16 -1.53
N LEU A 63 11.11 -7.14 -0.79
CA LEU A 63 11.76 -6.74 0.46
C LEU A 63 11.67 -7.83 1.54
N LEU A 64 10.52 -8.50 1.68
CA LEU A 64 10.35 -9.63 2.59
C LEU A 64 11.30 -10.78 2.23
N ALA A 65 11.34 -11.16 0.95
CA ALA A 65 12.18 -12.27 0.50
C ALA A 65 13.67 -12.01 0.78
N PHE A 66 14.16 -10.81 0.47
CA PHE A 66 15.54 -10.45 0.72
C PHE A 66 15.86 -10.34 2.22
N SER A 67 15.01 -9.70 3.02
CA SER A 67 15.24 -9.58 4.46
C SER A 67 15.20 -10.94 5.18
N LEU A 68 14.31 -11.84 4.78
CA LEU A 68 14.27 -13.19 5.32
C LEU A 68 15.48 -14.03 4.89
N GLN A 69 15.91 -13.91 3.64
CA GLN A 69 17.13 -14.58 3.16
C GLN A 69 18.37 -14.09 3.92
N GLU A 70 18.48 -12.78 4.18
CA GLU A 70 19.59 -12.21 4.94
C GLU A 70 19.61 -12.69 6.40
N ARG A 71 18.44 -12.81 7.03
CA ARG A 71 18.32 -13.31 8.41
C ARG A 71 18.74 -14.76 8.56
N ASN A 72 18.47 -15.60 7.55
CA ASN A 72 18.67 -17.04 7.60
C ASN A 72 19.88 -17.49 6.76
N GLN A 73 20.89 -16.62 6.61
CA GLN A 73 22.16 -16.98 5.95
C GLN A 73 22.72 -18.28 6.57
N GLY A 74 22.99 -19.28 5.71
CA GLY A 74 23.46 -20.61 6.13
C GLY A 74 22.39 -21.72 6.20
N LYS A 75 21.11 -21.43 5.94
CA LYS A 75 20.04 -22.43 5.75
C LYS A 75 19.72 -22.63 4.26
N GLU A 76 18.85 -23.60 3.95
CA GLU A 76 18.39 -23.87 2.58
C GLU A 76 17.98 -22.58 1.83
N PRO A 77 18.30 -22.48 0.53
CA PRO A 77 18.01 -21.29 -0.25
C PRO A 77 16.50 -21.06 -0.35
N PHE A 78 16.05 -19.87 0.06
CA PHE A 78 14.69 -19.43 -0.21
C PHE A 78 14.54 -19.16 -1.72
N VAL A 79 13.79 -20.00 -2.43
CA VAL A 79 13.56 -19.84 -3.89
C VAL A 79 12.30 -19.00 -4.13
N TYR A 80 12.49 -17.70 -4.38
CA TYR A 80 11.41 -16.73 -4.60
C TYR A 80 11.46 -15.99 -5.94
N LYS A 81 12.63 -15.96 -6.61
CA LYS A 81 12.86 -15.18 -7.83
C LYS A 81 11.84 -15.52 -8.94
N ASN A 82 11.55 -16.82 -9.14
CA ASN A 82 10.56 -17.24 -10.13
C ASN A 82 9.16 -16.71 -9.82
N LEU A 83 8.76 -16.65 -8.55
CA LEU A 83 7.45 -16.12 -8.16
C LEU A 83 7.36 -14.61 -8.38
N LEU A 84 8.44 -13.86 -8.15
CA LEU A 84 8.50 -12.43 -8.45
C LEU A 84 8.40 -12.16 -9.96
N GLY A 85 9.00 -13.03 -10.79
CA GLY A 85 8.89 -12.97 -12.24
C GLY A 85 7.47 -13.24 -12.72
N TRP A 86 6.87 -14.34 -12.26
CA TRP A 86 5.50 -14.71 -12.58
C TRP A 86 4.49 -13.65 -12.11
N ASN A 87 4.65 -13.07 -10.92
CA ASN A 87 3.77 -12.00 -10.44
C ASN A 87 3.82 -10.78 -11.36
N THR A 88 5.03 -10.37 -11.79
CA THR A 88 5.19 -9.25 -12.72
C THR A 88 4.52 -9.55 -14.06
N LEU A 89 4.80 -10.72 -14.65
CA LEU A 89 4.25 -11.11 -15.94
C LEU A 89 2.71 -11.20 -15.90
N ALA A 90 2.16 -11.89 -14.89
CA ALA A 90 0.72 -11.99 -14.69
C ALA A 90 0.07 -10.62 -14.51
N ALA A 91 0.72 -9.70 -13.79
CA ALA A 91 0.18 -8.37 -13.58
C ALA A 91 0.17 -7.50 -14.85
N PHE A 92 1.15 -7.62 -15.74
CA PHE A 92 1.12 -6.94 -17.04
C PHE A 92 0.02 -7.50 -17.95
N PHE A 93 -0.14 -8.82 -18.04
CA PHE A 93 -1.25 -9.40 -18.79
C PHE A 93 -2.61 -9.00 -18.20
N MET A 94 -2.73 -9.00 -16.87
CA MET A 94 -3.92 -8.51 -16.17
C MET A 94 -4.21 -7.05 -16.51
N LEU A 95 -3.20 -6.17 -16.52
CA LEU A 95 -3.35 -4.76 -16.87
C LEU A 95 -3.92 -4.60 -18.29
N PHE A 96 -3.30 -5.21 -19.29
CA PHE A 96 -3.75 -5.08 -20.68
C PHE A 96 -5.14 -5.68 -20.87
N ALA A 97 -5.43 -6.83 -20.24
CA ALA A 97 -6.76 -7.44 -20.29
C ALA A 97 -7.83 -6.53 -19.66
N PHE A 98 -7.58 -5.92 -18.50
CA PHE A 98 -8.55 -5.00 -17.88
C PHE A 98 -8.78 -3.75 -18.73
N VAL A 99 -7.74 -3.17 -19.32
CA VAL A 99 -7.87 -2.00 -20.20
C VAL A 99 -8.69 -2.34 -21.45
N TYR A 100 -8.48 -3.52 -22.04
CA TYR A 100 -9.16 -3.94 -23.26
C TYR A 100 -10.64 -4.28 -23.03
N GLN A 101 -10.96 -5.12 -22.04
CA GLN A 101 -12.29 -5.72 -21.90
C GLN A 101 -12.97 -5.51 -20.53
N GLY A 102 -12.34 -4.75 -19.61
CA GLY A 102 -12.88 -4.59 -18.26
C GLY A 102 -12.96 -5.92 -17.52
N TYR A 103 -14.10 -6.25 -16.91
CA TYR A 103 -14.35 -7.55 -16.26
C TYR A 103 -14.79 -8.62 -17.28
N GLY A 104 -13.87 -9.04 -18.14
CA GLY A 104 -14.05 -10.17 -19.04
C GLY A 104 -13.28 -11.42 -18.60
N PRO A 105 -13.35 -12.51 -19.37
CA PRO A 105 -12.76 -13.80 -19.00
C PRO A 105 -11.24 -13.74 -18.84
N PHE A 106 -10.52 -13.12 -19.79
CA PHE A 106 -9.05 -12.97 -19.70
C PHE A 106 -8.57 -12.17 -18.47
N SER A 107 -9.24 -11.06 -18.13
CA SER A 107 -8.88 -10.24 -16.97
C SER A 107 -9.19 -10.96 -15.65
N ILE A 108 -10.29 -11.70 -15.58
CA ILE A 108 -10.60 -12.57 -14.42
C ILE A 108 -9.57 -13.70 -14.29
N PHE A 109 -9.18 -14.34 -15.41
CA PHE A 109 -8.16 -15.38 -15.41
C PHE A 109 -6.82 -14.86 -14.88
N PHE A 110 -6.30 -13.76 -15.45
CA PHE A 110 -5.02 -13.20 -15.00
C PHE A 110 -5.08 -12.61 -13.59
N SER A 111 -6.23 -12.06 -13.17
CA SER A 111 -6.44 -11.63 -11.78
C SER A 111 -6.41 -12.82 -10.81
N THR A 112 -7.06 -13.93 -11.16
CA THR A 112 -7.04 -15.17 -10.36
C THR A 112 -5.62 -15.75 -10.30
N LEU A 113 -4.91 -15.77 -11.43
CA LEU A 113 -3.52 -16.23 -11.51
C LEU A 113 -2.58 -15.36 -10.66
N SER A 114 -2.71 -14.03 -10.71
CA SER A 114 -1.93 -13.12 -9.87
C SER A 114 -2.19 -13.37 -8.37
N THR A 115 -3.44 -13.56 -7.96
CA THR A 115 -3.80 -13.93 -6.59
C THR A 115 -3.20 -15.28 -6.18
N ALA A 116 -3.25 -16.29 -7.06
CA ALA A 116 -2.66 -17.61 -6.79
C ALA A 116 -1.14 -17.55 -6.61
N ILE A 117 -0.43 -16.76 -7.44
CA ILE A 117 1.02 -16.54 -7.31
C ILE A 117 1.34 -15.86 -5.96
N ASN A 118 0.56 -14.85 -5.59
CA ASN A 118 0.70 -14.16 -4.30
C ASN A 118 0.49 -15.13 -3.11
N PHE A 119 -0.52 -15.98 -3.16
CA PHE A 119 -0.76 -17.01 -2.14
C PHE A 119 0.37 -18.03 -2.05
N LEU A 120 0.87 -18.49 -3.20
CA LEU A 120 2.02 -19.41 -3.23
C LEU A 120 3.26 -18.76 -2.62
N PHE A 121 3.51 -17.48 -2.90
CA PHE A 121 4.59 -16.71 -2.26
C PHE A 121 4.39 -16.63 -0.74
N CYS A 122 3.21 -16.22 -0.27
CA CYS A 122 2.89 -16.15 1.14
C CYS A 122 3.06 -17.51 1.85
N PHE A 123 2.62 -18.60 1.23
CA PHE A 123 2.80 -19.95 1.76
C PHE A 123 4.28 -20.33 1.89
N ARG A 124 5.11 -19.97 0.90
CA ARG A 124 6.56 -20.19 0.96
C ARG A 124 7.22 -19.36 2.07
N VAL A 125 6.85 -18.08 2.21
CA VAL A 125 7.33 -17.22 3.30
C VAL A 125 6.97 -17.83 4.65
N TRP A 126 5.71 -18.19 4.85
CA TRP A 126 5.23 -18.79 6.09
C TRP A 126 6.00 -20.07 6.43
N SER A 127 6.16 -20.96 5.45
CA SER A 127 6.87 -22.23 5.62
C SER A 127 8.35 -22.01 5.92
N PHE A 128 8.99 -21.03 5.29
CA PHE A 128 10.36 -20.65 5.57
C PHE A 128 10.53 -20.11 7.00
N MET A 129 9.62 -19.26 7.46
CA MET A 129 9.66 -18.71 8.82
C MET A 129 9.43 -19.77 9.90
N ARG A 130 8.63 -20.81 9.64
CA ARG A 130 8.43 -21.93 10.59
C ARG A 130 9.71 -22.73 10.87
N ARG A 131 10.68 -22.70 9.96
CA ARG A 131 11.99 -23.38 10.13
C ARG A 131 12.99 -22.56 10.96
N SER A 132 12.62 -21.36 11.43
CA SER A 132 13.42 -20.56 12.35
C SER A 132 13.17 -20.99 13.80
N LEU A 133 14.26 -21.19 14.57
CA LEU A 133 14.18 -21.58 15.99
C LEU A 133 13.74 -20.44 16.91
N SER A 134 13.85 -19.18 16.45
CA SER A 134 13.40 -18.00 17.19
C SER A 134 12.35 -17.21 16.40
N SER A 135 11.27 -16.82 17.08
CA SER A 135 10.20 -15.97 16.54
C SER A 135 10.33 -14.55 17.13
N THR A 136 10.58 -13.55 16.29
CA THR A 136 10.57 -12.15 16.72
C THR A 136 9.18 -11.54 16.60
N VAL A 137 8.98 -10.31 17.10
CA VAL A 137 7.70 -9.61 16.89
C VAL A 137 7.46 -9.28 15.41
N GLY A 138 8.53 -9.05 14.65
CA GLY A 138 8.44 -8.90 13.19
C GLY A 138 7.82 -10.13 12.52
N ASP A 139 8.10 -11.33 13.03
CA ASP A 139 7.52 -12.57 12.50
C ASP A 139 6.02 -12.66 12.72
N TYR A 140 5.52 -12.16 13.85
CA TYR A 140 4.08 -12.10 14.10
C TYR A 140 3.39 -11.14 13.13
N TYR A 141 3.97 -9.96 12.87
CA TYR A 141 3.43 -9.02 11.87
C TYR A 141 3.38 -9.61 10.46
N ILE A 142 4.47 -10.27 10.01
CA ILE A 142 4.51 -10.89 8.67
C ILE A 142 3.50 -12.05 8.56
N LYS A 143 3.37 -12.88 9.61
CA LYS A 143 2.35 -13.95 9.65
C LYS A 143 0.94 -13.38 9.60
N ALA A 144 0.64 -12.35 10.39
CA ALA A 144 -0.65 -11.67 10.35
C ALA A 144 -0.93 -11.05 8.98
N SER A 145 0.08 -10.45 8.33
CA SER A 145 -0.08 -9.87 6.99
C SER A 145 -0.49 -10.92 5.96
N ILE A 146 0.07 -12.14 6.03
CA ILE A 146 -0.31 -13.28 5.20
C ILE A 146 -1.76 -13.71 5.47
N ILE A 147 -2.16 -13.79 6.74
CA ILE A 147 -3.55 -14.14 7.10
C ILE A 147 -4.52 -13.10 6.54
N PHE A 148 -4.22 -11.81 6.69
CA PHE A 148 -5.08 -10.75 6.15
C PHE A 148 -5.11 -10.69 4.63
N ASN A 149 -4.02 -11.09 3.95
CA ASN A 149 -4.00 -11.25 2.50
C ASN A 149 -4.93 -12.38 2.03
N VAL A 150 -5.01 -13.48 2.78
CA VAL A 150 -5.97 -14.55 2.48
C VAL A 150 -7.39 -14.08 2.78
N LEU A 151 -7.61 -13.44 3.92
CA LEU A 151 -8.93 -12.91 4.29
C LEU A 151 -9.42 -11.88 3.26
N SER A 152 -8.58 -10.95 2.79
CA SER A 152 -8.99 -9.94 1.80
C SER A 152 -9.60 -10.56 0.54
N SER A 153 -9.10 -11.72 0.11
CA SER A 153 -9.61 -12.41 -1.08
C SER A 153 -11.07 -12.86 -0.97
N LEU A 154 -11.59 -13.05 0.26
CA LEU A 154 -13.02 -13.35 0.47
C LEU A 154 -13.91 -12.23 -0.08
N GLY A 155 -13.44 -10.97 -0.01
CA GLY A 155 -14.11 -9.84 -0.65
C GLY A 155 -14.21 -10.05 -2.16
N THR A 156 -13.09 -10.36 -2.82
CA THR A 156 -13.08 -10.59 -4.29
C THR A 156 -13.85 -11.84 -4.71
N ILE A 157 -13.85 -12.90 -3.91
CA ILE A 157 -14.63 -14.12 -4.15
C ILE A 157 -16.12 -13.79 -4.08
N PHE A 158 -16.54 -13.02 -3.07
CA PHE A 158 -17.93 -12.58 -2.97
C PHE A 158 -18.32 -11.66 -4.13
N LEU A 159 -17.44 -10.78 -4.59
CA LEU A 159 -17.69 -9.96 -5.79
C LEU A 159 -17.91 -10.83 -7.03
N ALA A 160 -17.05 -11.82 -7.24
CA ALA A 160 -17.17 -12.77 -8.35
C ALA A 160 -18.47 -13.60 -8.26
N TYR A 161 -18.87 -14.01 -7.05
CA TYR A 161 -20.15 -14.68 -6.81
C TYR A 161 -21.33 -13.78 -7.21
N LEU A 162 -21.34 -12.51 -6.81
CA LEU A 162 -22.40 -11.57 -7.17
C LEU A 162 -22.49 -11.35 -8.69
N MET A 163 -21.34 -11.22 -9.36
CA MET A 163 -21.27 -11.00 -10.80
C MET A 163 -21.70 -12.24 -11.60
N SER A 164 -21.23 -13.43 -11.21
CA SER A 164 -21.57 -14.69 -11.89
C SER A 164 -23.04 -15.06 -11.76
N ASN A 165 -23.65 -14.77 -10.61
CA ASN A 165 -25.08 -14.98 -10.37
C ASN A 165 -25.97 -13.81 -10.83
N LYS A 166 -25.40 -12.79 -11.49
CA LYS A 166 -26.12 -11.59 -11.98
C LYS A 166 -26.92 -10.87 -10.89
N ILE A 167 -26.45 -10.93 -9.64
CA ILE A 167 -27.08 -10.25 -8.50
C ILE A 167 -26.70 -8.78 -8.60
N ASN A 168 -27.61 -7.91 -9.04
CA ASN A 168 -27.32 -6.48 -9.23
C ASN A 168 -27.69 -5.65 -8.00
N ASN A 169 -26.90 -5.76 -6.92
CA ASN A 169 -27.07 -4.96 -5.72
C ASN A 169 -25.82 -4.08 -5.46
N PRO A 170 -25.90 -2.75 -5.70
CA PRO A 170 -24.76 -1.84 -5.57
C PRO A 170 -24.10 -1.84 -4.19
N GLU A 171 -24.89 -1.95 -3.11
CA GLU A 171 -24.38 -1.96 -1.74
C GLU A 171 -23.55 -3.22 -1.46
N LYS A 172 -24.01 -4.38 -1.94
CA LYS A 172 -23.25 -5.64 -1.80
C LYS A 172 -21.93 -5.59 -2.58
N TYR A 173 -21.91 -4.97 -3.76
CA TYR A 173 -20.68 -4.77 -4.54
C TYR A 173 -19.73 -3.84 -3.79
N LEU A 174 -20.24 -2.73 -3.26
CA LEU A 174 -19.44 -1.75 -2.54
C LEU A 174 -18.84 -2.34 -1.26
N ALA A 175 -19.66 -3.03 -0.46
CA ALA A 175 -19.21 -3.73 0.74
C ALA A 175 -18.14 -4.78 0.42
N SER A 176 -18.34 -5.56 -0.64
CA SER A 176 -17.37 -6.55 -1.12
C SER A 176 -16.02 -5.93 -1.51
N VAL A 177 -16.04 -4.81 -2.24
CA VAL A 177 -14.82 -4.07 -2.62
C VAL A 177 -14.15 -3.46 -1.39
N TYR A 178 -14.90 -2.85 -0.48
CA TYR A 178 -14.32 -2.26 0.73
C TYR A 178 -13.79 -3.32 1.69
N TYR A 179 -14.40 -4.50 1.76
CA TYR A 179 -13.87 -5.63 2.49
C TYR A 179 -12.50 -6.03 1.96
N TYR A 180 -12.39 -6.24 0.63
CA TYR A 180 -11.10 -6.52 0.00
C TYR A 180 -10.08 -5.43 0.32
N LEU A 181 -10.42 -4.17 0.07
CA LEU A 181 -9.50 -3.05 0.27
C LEU A 181 -9.05 -2.96 1.74
N HIS A 182 -9.97 -3.04 2.70
CA HIS A 182 -9.68 -2.95 4.13
C HIS A 182 -8.63 -3.97 4.55
N PHE A 183 -8.85 -5.26 4.29
CA PHE A 183 -7.90 -6.30 4.66
C PHE A 183 -6.62 -6.25 3.82
N GLN A 184 -6.69 -5.77 2.58
CA GLN A 184 -5.54 -5.68 1.70
C GLN A 184 -4.55 -4.59 2.15
N TYR A 185 -4.99 -3.33 2.26
CA TYR A 185 -4.07 -2.25 2.62
C TYR A 185 -3.83 -2.15 4.13
N ASN A 186 -4.87 -2.31 4.98
CA ASN A 186 -4.67 -2.23 6.43
C ASN A 186 -4.09 -3.51 7.02
N GLY A 187 -4.41 -4.65 6.43
CA GLY A 187 -3.90 -5.95 6.86
C GLY A 187 -2.61 -6.29 6.14
N TYR A 188 -2.69 -6.76 4.90
CA TYR A 188 -1.52 -7.25 4.19
C TYR A 188 -0.41 -6.21 4.04
N PHE A 189 -0.70 -5.01 3.53
CA PHE A 189 0.35 -4.03 3.26
C PHE A 189 0.92 -3.39 4.53
N ILE A 190 0.10 -2.79 5.39
CA ILE A 190 0.58 -2.13 6.63
C ILE A 190 1.25 -3.14 7.58
N PHE A 191 0.72 -4.35 7.76
CA PHE A 191 1.40 -5.33 8.62
C PHE A 191 2.72 -5.82 8.03
N SER A 192 2.82 -5.92 6.69
CA SER A 192 4.12 -6.23 6.06
C SER A 192 5.12 -5.10 6.29
N CYS A 193 4.70 -3.84 6.20
CA CYS A 193 5.55 -2.68 6.54
C CYS A 193 5.97 -2.69 8.01
N LEU A 194 5.04 -2.91 8.94
CA LEU A 194 5.34 -3.01 10.38
C LEU A 194 6.28 -4.19 10.69
N GLY A 195 6.12 -5.32 10.00
CA GLY A 195 7.02 -6.46 10.11
C GLY A 195 8.43 -6.15 9.61
N LEU A 196 8.54 -5.52 8.44
CA LEU A 196 9.83 -5.06 7.89
C LEU A 196 10.49 -4.02 8.79
N PHE A 197 9.73 -3.07 9.34
CA PHE A 197 10.26 -2.06 10.26
C PHE A 197 10.72 -2.69 11.58
N THR A 198 9.97 -3.64 12.12
CA THR A 198 10.39 -4.37 13.33
C THR A 198 11.67 -5.15 13.07
N TYR A 199 11.81 -5.76 11.89
CA TYR A 199 13.07 -6.38 11.50
C TYR A 199 14.23 -5.36 11.38
N PHE A 200 13.98 -4.15 10.89
CA PHE A 200 14.96 -3.06 10.94
C PHE A 200 15.40 -2.76 12.38
N LEU A 201 14.45 -2.61 13.31
CA LEU A 201 14.74 -2.36 14.72
C LEU A 201 15.55 -3.50 15.35
N ASP A 202 15.20 -4.75 15.03
CA ASP A 202 15.94 -5.93 15.50
C ASP A 202 17.41 -5.90 15.01
N GLN A 203 17.65 -5.47 13.77
CA GLN A 203 19.01 -5.38 13.19
C GLN A 203 19.88 -4.33 13.88
N ILE A 204 19.29 -3.23 14.36
CA ILE A 204 19.99 -2.16 15.08
C ILE A 204 19.96 -2.36 16.60
N GLY A 205 19.53 -3.53 17.07
CA GLY A 205 19.49 -3.87 18.50
C GLY A 205 18.48 -3.05 19.33
N VAL A 206 17.43 -2.51 18.69
CA VAL A 206 16.36 -1.76 19.36
C VAL A 206 15.20 -2.68 19.68
N LYS A 207 14.88 -2.81 20.98
CA LYS A 207 13.71 -3.54 21.46
C LYS A 207 12.61 -2.55 21.86
N ILE A 208 11.45 -2.65 21.22
CA ILE A 208 10.28 -1.84 21.54
C ILE A 208 9.54 -2.45 22.73
N ALA A 209 9.31 -1.63 23.76
CA ALA A 209 8.54 -2.02 24.94
C ALA A 209 7.11 -2.41 24.56
N HIS A 210 6.62 -3.51 25.14
CA HIS A 210 5.26 -4.02 24.91
C HIS A 210 4.92 -4.35 23.44
N SER A 211 5.92 -4.52 22.58
CA SER A 211 5.75 -4.78 21.14
C SER A 211 4.77 -5.91 20.82
N ARG A 212 4.76 -7.01 21.60
CA ARG A 212 3.80 -8.12 21.43
C ARG A 212 2.36 -7.72 21.78
N ARG A 213 2.14 -6.89 22.80
CA ARG A 213 0.79 -6.39 23.14
C ARG A 213 0.27 -5.47 22.05
N VAL A 214 1.12 -4.54 21.58
CA VAL A 214 0.80 -3.64 20.45
C VAL A 214 0.41 -4.45 19.21
N PHE A 215 1.17 -5.48 18.87
CA PHE A 215 0.86 -6.38 17.76
C PHE A 215 -0.54 -6.99 17.90
N TRP A 216 -0.88 -7.55 19.07
CA TRP A 216 -2.18 -8.18 19.27
C TRP A 216 -3.34 -7.17 19.23
N LEU A 217 -3.16 -5.99 19.82
CA LEU A 217 -4.17 -4.93 19.77
C LEU A 217 -4.46 -4.51 18.32
N PHE A 218 -3.44 -4.32 17.48
CA PHE A 218 -3.65 -4.08 16.05
C PHE A 218 -4.32 -5.25 15.34
N SER A 219 -3.82 -6.47 15.55
CA SER A 219 -4.30 -7.66 14.83
C SER A 219 -5.76 -7.98 15.13
N VAL A 220 -6.15 -7.94 16.41
CA VAL A 220 -7.49 -8.31 16.85
C VAL A 220 -8.51 -7.22 16.51
N SER A 221 -8.14 -5.95 16.60
CA SER A 221 -9.05 -4.84 16.24
C SER A 221 -9.26 -4.71 14.74
N LEU A 222 -8.34 -5.19 13.90
CA LEU A 222 -8.41 -5.02 12.44
C LEU A 222 -9.68 -5.57 11.80
N PRO A 223 -10.10 -6.83 12.03
CA PRO A 223 -11.32 -7.34 11.42
C PRO A 223 -12.56 -6.53 11.77
N PHE A 224 -12.67 -6.07 13.01
CA PHE A 224 -13.82 -5.28 13.48
C PHE A 224 -13.83 -3.85 12.93
N ALA A 225 -12.66 -3.28 12.66
CA ALA A 225 -12.55 -1.95 12.04
C ALA A 225 -13.10 -1.91 10.60
N TYR A 226 -13.30 -3.06 9.93
CA TYR A 226 -13.99 -3.10 8.63
C TYR A 226 -15.40 -2.50 8.73
N LEU A 227 -16.06 -2.64 9.88
CA LEU A 227 -17.43 -2.14 10.09
C LEU A 227 -17.56 -0.62 9.86
N LEU A 228 -16.49 0.15 10.05
CA LEU A 228 -16.44 1.58 9.68
C LEU A 228 -16.74 1.79 8.19
N SER A 229 -16.27 0.86 7.36
CA SER A 229 -16.46 0.89 5.91
C SER A 229 -17.84 0.41 5.47
N ILE A 230 -18.78 0.11 6.37
CA ILE A 230 -20.15 -0.26 6.00
C ILE A 230 -21.19 0.38 6.92
N MET A 231 -20.85 1.53 7.53
CA MET A 231 -21.76 2.20 8.47
C MET A 231 -23.11 2.59 7.86
N TRP A 232 -23.18 2.80 6.54
CA TRP A 232 -24.44 3.05 5.84
C TRP A 232 -25.42 1.87 5.91
N ALA A 233 -24.95 0.66 6.23
CA ALA A 233 -25.79 -0.53 6.39
C ALA A 233 -26.62 -0.54 7.69
N LYS A 234 -26.65 0.58 8.45
CA LYS A 234 -27.42 0.75 9.69
C LYS A 234 -27.18 -0.39 10.68
N LEU A 235 -25.93 -0.49 11.15
CA LEU A 235 -25.47 -1.57 12.03
C LEU A 235 -26.31 -1.62 13.34
N PRO A 236 -26.64 -2.82 13.84
CA PRO A 236 -27.25 -2.97 15.16
C PRO A 236 -26.38 -2.33 16.25
N PHE A 237 -27.00 -1.80 17.31
CA PHE A 237 -26.31 -1.04 18.36
C PHE A 237 -25.09 -1.78 18.95
N PHE A 238 -25.21 -3.08 19.23
CA PHE A 238 -24.10 -3.89 19.73
C PHE A 238 -22.93 -3.99 18.74
N VAL A 239 -23.22 -4.11 17.44
CA VAL A 239 -22.21 -4.16 16.37
C VAL A 239 -21.54 -2.79 16.22
N TYR A 240 -22.30 -1.70 16.38
CA TYR A 240 -21.76 -0.34 16.40
C TYR A 240 -20.79 -0.12 17.59
N ILE A 241 -21.09 -0.63 18.78
CA ILE A 241 -20.16 -0.57 19.93
C ILE A 241 -18.83 -1.27 19.60
N ILE A 242 -18.89 -2.47 19.00
CA ILE A 242 -17.68 -3.22 18.60
C ILE A 242 -16.83 -2.41 17.61
N LEU A 243 -17.48 -1.77 16.63
CA LEU A 243 -16.83 -0.86 15.67
C LEU A 243 -16.11 0.29 16.39
N VAL A 244 -16.78 0.97 17.32
CA VAL A 244 -16.23 2.11 18.07
C VAL A 244 -15.00 1.68 18.88
N ILE A 245 -15.11 0.58 19.61
CA ILE A 245 -14.00 0.02 20.40
C ILE A 245 -12.82 -0.31 19.49
N ALA A 246 -13.07 -0.97 18.35
CA ALA A 246 -12.01 -1.33 17.41
C ALA A 246 -11.26 -0.11 16.86
N ALA A 247 -12.00 0.95 16.50
CA ALA A 247 -11.43 2.20 16.00
C ALA A 247 -10.58 2.92 17.07
N ILE A 248 -11.08 3.01 18.31
CA ILE A 248 -10.35 3.59 19.45
C ILE A 248 -9.08 2.79 19.75
N ILE A 249 -9.17 1.45 19.77
CA ILE A 249 -8.01 0.58 20.01
C ILE A 249 -6.94 0.82 18.95
N GLN A 250 -7.30 0.87 17.66
CA GLN A 250 -6.30 1.12 16.60
C GLN A 250 -5.62 2.48 16.74
N PHE A 251 -6.40 3.52 17.03
CA PHE A 251 -5.88 4.88 17.22
C PHE A 251 -4.88 4.91 18.39
N ILE A 252 -5.30 4.47 19.58
CA ILE A 252 -4.44 4.48 20.78
C ILE A 252 -3.20 3.62 20.55
N THR A 253 -3.36 2.44 19.94
CA THR A 253 -2.26 1.51 19.69
C THR A 253 -1.21 2.11 18.75
N TRP A 254 -1.64 2.84 17.71
CA TRP A 254 -0.73 3.54 16.79
C TRP A 254 0.09 4.62 17.47
N PHE A 255 -0.57 5.52 18.20
CA PHE A 255 0.14 6.62 18.87
C PHE A 255 1.02 6.11 20.01
N TYR A 256 0.59 5.07 20.71
CA TYR A 256 1.42 4.39 21.70
C TYR A 256 2.66 3.76 21.05
N TRP A 257 2.51 3.07 19.92
CA TRP A 257 3.64 2.49 19.19
C TRP A 257 4.62 3.56 18.72
N LEU A 258 4.14 4.67 18.15
CA LEU A 258 4.98 5.81 17.75
C LEU A 258 5.74 6.39 18.94
N PHE A 259 5.10 6.53 20.09
CA PHE A 259 5.75 6.98 21.31
C PHE A 259 6.90 6.05 21.73
N GLN A 260 6.72 4.74 21.66
CA GLN A 260 7.79 3.78 21.98
C GLN A 260 8.94 3.80 20.96
N VAL A 261 8.65 4.02 19.68
CA VAL A 261 9.68 4.22 18.65
C VAL A 261 10.46 5.51 18.91
N LYS A 262 9.78 6.61 19.24
CA LYS A 262 10.39 7.91 19.55
C LYS A 262 11.34 7.83 20.75
N LYS A 263 11.04 7.04 21.78
CA LYS A 263 11.98 6.80 22.90
C LYS A 263 13.35 6.26 22.46
N ASN A 264 13.40 5.57 21.33
CA ASN A 264 14.61 4.98 20.78
C ASN A 264 15.19 5.81 19.62
N GLN A 265 14.74 7.06 19.43
CA GLN A 265 15.12 7.90 18.29
C GLN A 265 16.64 8.07 18.15
N HIS A 266 17.40 8.18 19.24
CA HIS A 266 18.85 8.39 19.16
C HIS A 266 19.56 7.26 18.42
N LYS A 267 19.21 6.00 18.69
CA LYS A 267 19.76 4.83 17.98
C LYS A 267 19.30 4.78 16.52
N ILE A 268 18.03 5.09 16.26
CA ILE A 268 17.48 5.10 14.91
C ILE A 268 18.22 6.15 14.06
N LEU A 269 18.39 7.37 14.57
CA LEU A 269 19.05 8.48 13.89
C LEU A 269 20.51 8.19 13.50
N GLN A 270 21.21 7.34 14.25
CA GLN A 270 22.58 6.92 13.94
C GLN A 270 22.67 5.95 12.76
N GLU A 271 21.60 5.18 12.52
CA GLU A 271 21.61 4.06 11.57
C GLU A 271 20.93 4.38 10.22
N VAL A 272 20.22 5.52 10.14
CA VAL A 272 19.48 5.91 8.94
C VAL A 272 20.03 7.20 8.33
N SER A 273 20.09 7.24 7.00
CA SER A 273 20.37 8.50 6.30
C SER A 273 19.23 9.51 6.45
N GLY A 274 19.53 10.80 6.29
CA GLY A 274 18.53 11.86 6.37
C GLY A 274 17.35 11.66 5.40
N LEU A 275 17.59 11.15 4.19
CA LEU A 275 16.52 10.86 3.23
C LEU A 275 15.61 9.71 3.70
N VAL A 276 16.19 8.63 4.24
CA VAL A 276 15.42 7.50 4.79
C VAL A 276 14.57 7.96 5.96
N LEU A 277 15.16 8.73 6.87
CA LEU A 277 14.45 9.31 8.01
C LEU A 277 13.28 10.19 7.54
N PHE A 278 13.52 11.08 6.58
CA PHE A 278 12.50 11.96 6.04
C PHE A 278 11.33 11.18 5.44
N LEU A 279 11.60 10.15 4.63
CA LEU A 279 10.58 9.27 4.05
C LEU A 279 9.75 8.56 5.14
N TRP A 280 10.40 8.05 6.18
CA TRP A 280 9.71 7.35 7.27
C TRP A 280 8.93 8.28 8.19
N ILE A 281 9.40 9.51 8.42
CA ILE A 281 8.63 10.53 9.13
C ILE A 281 7.37 10.87 8.34
N LEU A 282 7.47 11.11 7.03
CA LEU A 282 6.30 11.37 6.19
C LEU A 282 5.33 10.19 6.18
N ALA A 283 5.83 8.96 6.08
CA ALA A 283 5.00 7.75 6.17
C ALA A 283 4.29 7.64 7.54
N ALA A 284 4.98 7.97 8.64
CA ALA A 284 4.39 7.98 9.97
C ALA A 284 3.35 9.10 10.15
N LEU A 285 3.57 10.28 9.57
CA LEU A 285 2.60 11.37 9.56
C LEU A 285 1.35 10.99 8.74
N ALA A 286 1.53 10.43 7.55
CA ALA A 286 0.43 9.93 6.73
C ALA A 286 -0.38 8.84 7.43
N ALA A 287 0.30 7.91 8.11
CA ALA A 287 -0.36 6.86 8.90
C ALA A 287 -1.09 7.43 10.11
N SER A 288 -0.53 8.44 10.78
CA SER A 288 -1.19 9.15 11.87
C SER A 288 -2.46 9.84 11.38
N LEU A 289 -2.40 10.55 10.26
CA LEU A 289 -3.58 11.14 9.63
C LEU A 289 -4.62 10.08 9.29
N LYS A 290 -4.19 8.96 8.70
CA LYS A 290 -5.06 7.81 8.39
C LYS A 290 -5.80 7.29 9.63
N PHE A 291 -5.12 7.06 10.74
CA PHE A 291 -5.76 6.55 11.96
C PHE A 291 -6.67 7.59 12.62
N SER A 292 -6.31 8.88 12.56
CA SER A 292 -7.19 9.97 12.99
C SER A 292 -8.47 10.05 12.14
N LEU A 293 -8.36 10.02 10.81
CA LEU A 293 -9.51 10.04 9.91
C LEU A 293 -10.41 8.80 10.12
N GLN A 294 -9.81 7.65 10.37
CA GLN A 294 -10.54 6.43 10.69
C GLN A 294 -11.32 6.56 12.02
N LEU A 295 -10.74 7.19 13.04
CA LEU A 295 -11.43 7.46 14.31
C LEU A 295 -12.58 8.47 14.10
N LEU A 296 -12.36 9.54 13.34
CA LEU A 296 -13.39 10.53 13.02
C LEU A 296 -14.57 9.94 12.26
N SER A 297 -14.33 8.89 11.46
CA SER A 297 -15.38 8.18 10.71
C SER A 297 -16.36 7.40 11.58
N ILE A 298 -16.15 7.34 12.90
CA ILE A 298 -17.16 6.85 13.86
C ILE A 298 -18.40 7.76 13.84
N ILE A 299 -18.22 9.07 13.64
CA ILE A 299 -19.32 10.03 13.65
C ILE A 299 -20.17 9.80 12.38
N PRO A 300 -21.48 9.45 12.50
CA PRO A 300 -22.29 9.06 11.35
C PRO A 300 -22.31 10.08 10.20
N SER A 301 -22.44 11.37 10.50
CA SER A 301 -22.42 12.44 9.49
C SER A 301 -21.10 12.54 8.74
N LEU A 302 -19.97 12.28 9.40
CA LEU A 302 -18.65 12.23 8.76
C LEU A 302 -18.45 10.95 7.96
N SER A 303 -19.06 9.83 8.37
CA SER A 303 -19.02 8.56 7.65
C SER A 303 -19.75 8.66 6.31
N GLU A 304 -20.95 9.27 6.29
CA GLU A 304 -21.68 9.53 5.04
C GLU A 304 -20.87 10.39 4.07
N TYR A 305 -20.16 11.39 4.58
CA TYR A 305 -19.24 12.20 3.77
C TYR A 305 -18.04 11.39 3.26
N ALA A 306 -17.38 10.64 4.15
CA ALA A 306 -16.18 9.88 3.85
C ALA A 306 -16.40 8.80 2.77
N PHE A 307 -17.57 8.16 2.77
CA PHE A 307 -17.89 7.08 1.85
C PHE A 307 -18.86 7.49 0.72
N GLY A 308 -19.55 8.63 0.84
CA GLY A 308 -20.46 9.16 -0.18
C GLY A 308 -19.76 9.98 -1.27
N PHE A 309 -18.61 10.60 -0.97
CA PHE A 309 -17.92 11.48 -1.92
C PHE A 309 -16.64 10.86 -2.49
N ARG A 310 -16.64 10.58 -3.80
CA ARG A 310 -15.54 9.87 -4.48
C ARG A 310 -14.16 10.52 -4.29
N PRO A 311 -13.97 11.85 -4.42
CA PRO A 311 -12.67 12.48 -4.16
C PRO A 311 -12.09 12.20 -2.77
N VAL A 312 -12.93 12.09 -1.73
CA VAL A 312 -12.48 11.78 -0.36
C VAL A 312 -11.99 10.35 -0.27
N VAL A 313 -12.73 9.38 -0.84
CA VAL A 313 -12.29 7.99 -0.94
C VAL A 313 -10.97 7.87 -1.73
N ILE A 314 -10.86 8.60 -2.84
CA ILE A 314 -9.64 8.63 -3.66
C ILE A 314 -8.46 9.22 -2.86
N ALA A 315 -8.65 10.33 -2.16
CA ALA A 315 -7.63 10.93 -1.29
C ALA A 315 -7.16 9.94 -0.23
N TYR A 316 -8.11 9.32 0.50
CA TYR A 316 -7.79 8.35 1.53
C TYR A 316 -6.98 7.16 0.98
N LEU A 317 -7.36 6.62 -0.18
CA LEU A 317 -6.59 5.53 -0.81
C LEU A 317 -5.19 5.96 -1.23
N HIS A 318 -5.00 7.17 -1.76
CA HIS A 318 -3.68 7.68 -2.15
C HIS A 318 -2.82 8.02 -0.92
N LEU A 319 -3.39 8.60 0.13
CA LEU A 319 -2.73 8.81 1.42
C LEU A 319 -2.14 7.50 1.96
N VAL A 320 -2.91 6.41 1.93
CA VAL A 320 -2.44 5.10 2.40
C VAL A 320 -1.42 4.49 1.44
N LEU A 321 -1.73 4.40 0.15
CA LEU A 321 -0.90 3.67 -0.81
C LEU A 321 0.39 4.41 -1.16
N LEU A 322 0.30 5.72 -1.42
CA LEU A 322 1.46 6.55 -1.73
C LEU A 322 2.14 7.07 -0.46
N GLY A 323 1.37 7.74 0.41
CA GLY A 323 1.91 8.40 1.61
C GLY A 323 2.46 7.42 2.64
N VAL A 324 1.73 6.36 2.99
CA VAL A 324 2.19 5.38 3.98
C VAL A 324 3.07 4.32 3.32
N ILE A 325 2.50 3.53 2.40
CA ILE A 325 3.14 2.30 1.94
C ILE A 325 4.30 2.60 1.01
N SER A 326 4.11 3.43 -0.03
CA SER A 326 5.16 3.69 -1.03
C SER A 326 6.36 4.43 -0.42
N LEU A 327 6.14 5.46 0.40
CA LEU A 327 7.24 6.15 1.10
C LEU A 327 7.98 5.21 2.05
N PHE A 328 7.26 4.35 2.79
CA PHE A 328 7.88 3.37 3.68
C PHE A 328 8.79 2.39 2.92
N VAL A 329 8.26 1.74 1.86
CA VAL A 329 9.03 0.71 1.13
C VAL A 329 10.21 1.31 0.36
N LEU A 330 10.10 2.55 -0.14
CA LEU A 330 11.23 3.29 -0.71
C LEU A 330 12.30 3.57 0.34
N GLY A 331 11.92 4.07 1.51
CA GLY A 331 12.85 4.30 2.63
C GLY A 331 13.52 3.02 3.10
N TYR A 332 12.77 1.91 3.14
CA TYR A 332 13.31 0.60 3.52
C TYR A 332 14.30 0.05 2.48
N ALA A 333 13.98 0.16 1.18
CA ALA A 333 14.87 -0.24 0.09
C ALA A 333 16.17 0.59 0.06
N LEU A 334 16.08 1.89 0.38
CA LEU A 334 17.23 2.78 0.57
C LEU A 334 18.09 2.39 1.78
N TRP A 335 17.47 2.12 2.93
CA TRP A 335 18.20 1.67 4.12
C TRP A 335 18.95 0.36 3.87
N LYS A 336 18.30 -0.61 3.20
CA LYS A 336 18.94 -1.86 2.77
C LYS A 336 19.99 -1.69 1.66
N LYS A 337 20.16 -0.46 1.13
CA LYS A 337 21.05 -0.14 0.00
C LYS A 337 20.70 -0.91 -1.28
N TYR A 338 19.45 -1.36 -1.43
CA TYR A 338 18.95 -1.95 -2.68
C TYR A 338 18.66 -0.92 -3.77
N ILE A 339 18.63 0.35 -3.37
CA ILE A 339 18.58 1.54 -4.22
C ILE A 339 19.86 2.32 -3.96
N TYR A 340 20.57 2.72 -5.02
CA TYR A 340 21.77 3.54 -4.90
C TYR A 340 21.42 4.99 -4.59
N PHE A 341 22.06 5.52 -3.55
CA PHE A 341 21.98 6.91 -3.20
C PHE A 341 22.83 7.77 -4.14
N ASN A 342 22.21 8.74 -4.82
CA ASN A 342 22.88 9.75 -5.63
C ASN A 342 22.04 11.05 -5.65
N ARG A 343 22.63 12.19 -6.05
CA ARG A 343 21.95 13.50 -6.02
C ARG A 343 20.71 13.54 -6.91
N PHE A 344 20.74 12.84 -8.05
CA PHE A 344 19.59 12.77 -8.96
C PHE A 344 18.41 12.01 -8.32
N LEU A 345 18.67 10.93 -7.59
CA LEU A 345 17.66 10.23 -6.81
C LEU A 345 17.02 11.14 -5.77
N VAL A 346 17.81 11.94 -5.03
CA VAL A 346 17.25 12.86 -4.01
C VAL A 346 16.28 13.86 -4.66
N ALA A 347 16.67 14.45 -5.79
CA ALA A 347 15.80 15.37 -6.53
C ALA A 347 14.53 14.67 -7.04
N ALA A 348 14.65 13.47 -7.61
CA ALA A 348 13.51 12.71 -8.12
C ALA A 348 12.54 12.26 -7.00
N VAL A 349 13.06 11.84 -5.85
CA VAL A 349 12.26 11.54 -4.65
C VAL A 349 11.58 12.80 -4.13
N GLY A 350 12.27 13.95 -4.09
CA GLY A 350 11.68 15.23 -3.72
C GLY A 350 10.52 15.63 -4.63
N LEU A 351 10.69 15.46 -5.95
CA LEU A 351 9.64 15.72 -6.94
C LEU A 351 8.44 14.79 -6.74
N PHE A 352 8.68 13.49 -6.52
CA PHE A 352 7.63 12.52 -6.25
C PHE A 352 6.83 12.86 -4.98
N ILE A 353 7.52 13.20 -3.88
CA ILE A 353 6.89 13.61 -2.61
C ILE A 353 6.07 14.89 -2.78
N ALA A 354 6.61 15.90 -3.46
CA ALA A 354 5.87 17.13 -3.75
C ALA A 354 4.58 16.82 -4.51
N GLY A 355 4.63 15.92 -5.49
CA GLY A 355 3.46 15.46 -6.22
C GLY A 355 2.42 14.77 -5.34
N ILE A 356 2.84 13.91 -4.41
CA ILE A 356 1.93 13.29 -3.43
C ILE A 356 1.26 14.37 -2.57
N LEU A 357 2.03 15.29 -2.00
CA LEU A 357 1.50 16.34 -1.14
C LEU A 357 0.50 17.25 -1.87
N PHE A 358 0.82 17.67 -3.10
CA PHE A 358 -0.10 18.45 -3.91
C PHE A 358 -1.34 17.65 -4.32
N ASN A 359 -1.22 16.34 -4.60
CA ASN A 359 -2.37 15.50 -4.93
C ASN A 359 -3.33 15.41 -3.74
N GLU A 360 -2.80 15.12 -2.56
CA GLU A 360 -3.61 15.04 -1.33
C GLU A 360 -4.24 16.39 -0.97
N LEU A 361 -3.49 17.48 -1.08
CA LEU A 361 -4.01 18.82 -0.81
C LEU A 361 -5.18 19.17 -1.73
N ILE A 362 -5.04 18.97 -3.04
CA ILE A 362 -6.08 19.33 -4.00
C ILE A 362 -7.30 18.40 -3.86
N LEU A 363 -7.10 17.10 -3.59
CA LEU A 363 -8.22 16.18 -3.36
C LEU A 363 -8.96 16.47 -2.05
N MET A 364 -8.24 16.82 -0.99
CA MET A 364 -8.83 17.26 0.27
C MET A 364 -9.70 18.49 0.06
N LEU A 365 -9.19 19.50 -0.66
CA LEU A 365 -9.94 20.71 -0.96
C LEU A 365 -11.14 20.45 -1.89
N GLN A 366 -11.01 19.53 -2.87
CA GLN A 366 -12.16 19.04 -3.65
C GLN A 366 -13.22 18.40 -2.75
N GLY A 367 -12.80 17.63 -1.73
CA GLY A 367 -13.69 17.11 -0.70
C GLY A 367 -14.46 18.24 0.00
N MET A 368 -13.73 19.24 0.51
CA MET A 368 -14.32 20.37 1.24
C MET A 368 -15.31 21.20 0.41
N SER A 369 -15.23 21.14 -0.92
CA SER A 369 -16.24 21.76 -1.80
C SER A 369 -17.64 21.19 -1.60
N PHE A 370 -17.78 19.94 -1.21
CA PHE A 370 -19.08 19.34 -0.91
C PHE A 370 -19.69 19.92 0.38
N LEU A 371 -18.86 20.37 1.32
CA LEU A 371 -19.30 21.08 2.53
C LEU A 371 -19.58 22.56 2.26
N ASN A 372 -19.57 23.01 1.00
CA ASN A 372 -19.64 24.41 0.59
C ASN A 372 -18.59 25.32 1.25
N LEU A 373 -17.46 24.75 1.70
CA LEU A 373 -16.40 25.49 2.38
C LEU A 373 -15.42 26.15 1.39
N VAL A 374 -15.10 25.48 0.28
CA VAL A 374 -14.10 25.94 -0.70
C VAL A 374 -14.47 25.46 -2.11
N GLN A 375 -14.46 26.34 -3.11
CA GLN A 375 -14.57 25.94 -4.53
C GLN A 375 -13.23 26.15 -5.23
N ILE A 376 -12.68 25.08 -5.83
CA ILE A 376 -11.44 25.18 -6.62
C ILE A 376 -11.76 25.11 -8.12
N PRO A 377 -11.65 26.25 -8.84
CA PRO A 377 -11.80 26.25 -10.29
C PRO A 377 -10.67 25.40 -10.91
N TYR A 378 -11.00 24.67 -11.98
CA TYR A 378 -10.06 23.85 -12.75
C TYR A 378 -9.31 22.76 -11.94
N SER A 379 -9.83 22.33 -10.79
CA SER A 379 -9.21 21.32 -9.92
C SER A 379 -8.79 20.03 -10.66
N ASN A 380 -9.59 19.56 -11.63
CA ASN A 380 -9.22 18.40 -12.46
C ASN A 380 -8.00 18.64 -13.36
N LYS A 381 -7.83 19.86 -13.90
CA LYS A 381 -6.65 20.22 -14.71
C LYS A 381 -5.41 20.33 -13.83
N ILE A 382 -5.55 20.87 -12.61
CA ILE A 382 -4.46 20.92 -11.62
C ILE A 382 -4.04 19.48 -11.24
N LEU A 383 -5.00 18.60 -10.94
CA LEU A 383 -4.70 17.20 -10.61
C LEU A 383 -4.03 16.44 -11.77
N PHE A 384 -4.33 16.80 -13.03
CA PHE A 384 -3.59 16.28 -14.18
C PHE A 384 -2.13 16.74 -14.19
N GLY A 385 -1.86 18.03 -13.98
CA GLY A 385 -0.49 18.54 -13.86
C GLY A 385 0.27 17.90 -12.69
N VAL A 386 -0.38 17.74 -11.54
CA VAL A 386 0.19 17.04 -10.37
C VAL A 386 0.48 15.56 -10.67
N ALA A 387 -0.38 14.88 -11.43
CA ALA A 387 -0.12 13.51 -11.86
C ALA A 387 1.11 13.41 -12.76
N ILE A 388 1.33 14.37 -13.67
CA ILE A 388 2.56 14.44 -14.49
C ILE A 388 3.77 14.62 -13.58
N LEU A 389 3.68 15.51 -12.58
CA LEU A 389 4.77 15.74 -11.64
C LEU A 389 5.13 14.47 -10.85
N MET A 390 4.13 13.72 -10.37
CA MET A 390 4.36 12.40 -9.76
C MET A 390 5.01 11.42 -10.74
N PHE A 391 4.51 11.34 -11.98
CA PHE A 391 5.09 10.48 -13.03
C PHE A 391 6.56 10.79 -13.28
N LEU A 392 6.92 12.07 -13.48
CA LEU A 392 8.30 12.50 -13.66
C LEU A 392 9.17 12.16 -12.45
N GLY A 393 8.64 12.32 -11.23
CA GLY A 393 9.32 11.89 -10.00
C GLY A 393 9.62 10.39 -9.99
N THR A 394 8.61 9.55 -10.28
CA THR A 394 8.80 8.08 -10.34
C THR A 394 9.76 7.65 -11.44
N LEU A 395 9.68 8.27 -12.62
CA LEU A 395 10.58 8.01 -13.75
C LEU A 395 12.01 8.39 -13.39
N GLY A 396 12.21 9.55 -12.76
CA GLY A 396 13.53 9.98 -12.26
C GLY A 396 14.09 9.01 -11.21
N ILE A 397 13.25 8.52 -10.29
CA ILE A 397 13.67 7.50 -9.30
C ILE A 397 14.19 6.26 -10.04
N TRP A 398 13.45 5.74 -11.02
CA TRP A 398 13.88 4.55 -11.76
C TRP A 398 15.13 4.79 -12.62
N LEU A 399 15.19 5.89 -13.38
CA LEU A 399 16.34 6.24 -14.22
C LEU A 399 17.63 6.47 -13.42
N SER A 400 17.51 7.04 -12.22
CA SER A 400 18.66 7.25 -11.32
C SER A 400 19.38 5.94 -10.94
N GLN A 401 18.69 4.80 -11.06
CA GLN A 401 19.25 3.47 -10.80
C GLN A 401 19.90 2.84 -12.04
N LYS A 402 19.60 3.33 -13.25
CA LYS A 402 20.17 2.88 -14.52
C LYS A 402 21.45 3.64 -14.88
N MET A 403 21.51 4.94 -14.60
CA MET A 403 22.66 5.78 -14.96
C MET A 403 24.00 5.30 -14.42
N LYS A 404 24.03 4.54 -13.30
CA LYS A 404 25.26 3.99 -12.73
C LYS A 404 25.58 2.56 -13.19
N GLN A 405 24.63 1.84 -13.80
CA GLN A 405 24.92 0.54 -14.43
C GLN A 405 25.79 0.69 -15.69
N ASN A 406 25.82 1.89 -16.29
CA ASN A 406 26.59 2.18 -17.51
C ASN A 406 27.94 2.88 -17.22
N LEU A 407 28.31 3.08 -15.95
CA LEU A 407 29.54 3.76 -15.52
C LEU A 407 30.53 2.81 -14.81
N ILE A 408 30.28 1.51 -14.91
CA ILE A 408 31.15 0.40 -14.51
C ILE A 408 31.24 -0.49 -15.75
#